data_AF-A0A5J4Q498-F1
#
_entry.id   AF-A0A5J4Q498-F1
#
_cell.length_a   1.000
_cell.length_b   1.000
_cell.length_c   1.000
_cell.angle_alpha   90.00
_cell.angle_beta   90.00
_cell.angle_gamma   90.00
#
_symmetry.space_group_name_H-M   'P 1'
#
loop_
_entity.id
_entity.type
_entity.pdbx_description
1 polymer ?
#
loop_
_entity_poly.entity_id
_entity_poly.type
_entity_poly.pdbx_seq_one_letter_code
_entity_poly.pdbx_strand_id
1 'polypeptide(L)'
;MKDIPNSGMAMTMDIGDPVCIHPSNKETVGKRLAYWALSETYGKKGIGYKPPVYKSMEIIGNKASIDFENMRYGLTPQWKKLSGFEIAGSDKLFYPAEAEIDLKTKKMIVFNKDVAQPVAVRYAYKNYTEASVFSVYGIPLAPFNLSSTKKRE
;
A
#
# COMPACT_ATOMS: atom_id res chain seq x y z
N MET A 1 -12.52 -6.91 0.21
CA MET A 1 -13.71 -6.17 -0.24
C MET A 1 -14.49 -6.87 -1.37
N LYS A 2 -14.01 -8.01 -1.91
CA LYS A 2 -14.75 -8.75 -2.95
C LYS A 2 -15.87 -9.63 -2.37
N ASP A 3 -15.76 -10.03 -1.11
CA ASP A 3 -16.68 -10.98 -0.49
C ASP A 3 -17.88 -10.33 0.20
N ILE A 4 -17.77 -9.05 0.59
CA ILE A 4 -18.85 -8.31 1.24
C ILE A 4 -19.33 -7.20 0.28
N PRO A 5 -20.53 -7.31 -0.30
CA PRO A 5 -21.04 -6.33 -1.23
C PRO A 5 -21.24 -4.96 -0.55
N ASN A 6 -21.08 -3.87 -1.31
CA ASN A 6 -21.24 -2.50 -0.83
C ASN A 6 -20.38 -2.16 0.42
N SER A 7 -19.22 -2.79 0.55
CA SER A 7 -18.26 -2.52 1.62
C SER A 7 -17.04 -1.73 1.13
N GLY A 8 -16.46 -0.96 2.04
CA GLY A 8 -15.28 -0.14 1.81
C GLY A 8 -14.38 -0.10 3.03
N MET A 9 -13.14 0.38 2.86
CA MET A 9 -12.18 0.59 3.94
C MET A 9 -11.56 1.98 3.84
N ALA A 10 -11.65 2.74 4.93
CA ALA A 10 -10.95 4.01 5.07
C ALA A 10 -9.58 3.77 5.73
N MET A 11 -8.50 4.06 5.01
CA MET A 11 -7.16 3.96 5.59
C MET A 11 -6.91 5.13 6.55
N THR A 12 -6.13 4.88 7.60
CA THR A 12 -5.84 5.86 8.66
C THR A 12 -4.36 5.94 9.07
N MET A 13 -3.47 5.22 8.37
CA MET A 13 -2.07 5.08 8.74
C MET A 13 -1.31 6.42 8.84
N ASP A 14 -1.68 7.40 8.03
CA ASP A 14 -1.07 8.72 7.97
C ASP A 14 -1.60 9.70 9.03
N ILE A 15 -2.66 9.32 9.75
CA ILE A 15 -3.33 10.15 10.77
C ILE A 15 -3.42 9.43 12.13
N GLY A 16 -2.64 8.35 12.30
CA GLY A 16 -2.44 7.67 13.57
C GLY A 16 -1.37 8.34 14.42
N ASP A 17 -1.24 7.91 15.67
CA ASP A 17 -0.27 8.44 16.63
C ASP A 17 0.55 7.30 17.25
N PRO A 18 1.88 7.43 17.38
CA PRO A 18 2.75 6.37 17.89
C PRO A 18 2.56 6.08 19.38
N VAL A 19 2.03 7.03 20.16
CA VAL A 19 1.90 6.94 21.62
C VAL A 19 0.47 7.07 22.11
N CYS A 20 -0.47 7.50 21.24
CA CYS A 20 -1.88 7.64 21.56
C CYS A 20 -2.76 6.74 20.68
N ILE A 21 -3.30 5.67 21.28
CA ILE A 21 -4.24 4.76 20.61
C ILE A 21 -5.60 5.42 20.26
N HIS A 22 -5.84 6.64 20.75
CA HIS A 22 -7.02 7.46 20.45
C HIS A 22 -6.65 8.68 19.60
N PRO A 23 -6.26 8.52 18.32
CA PRO A 23 -5.77 9.63 17.51
C PRO A 23 -6.82 10.73 17.38
N SER A 24 -6.40 11.99 17.54
CA SER A 24 -7.28 13.16 17.64
C SER A 24 -7.95 13.53 16.31
N ASN A 25 -7.34 13.20 15.17
CA ASN A 25 -7.85 13.54 13.85
C ASN A 25 -9.01 12.62 13.40
N LYS A 26 -10.14 12.72 14.10
CA LYS A 26 -11.39 12.00 13.76
C LYS A 26 -12.07 12.58 12.52
N GLU A 27 -11.84 13.85 12.23
CA GLU A 27 -12.44 14.52 11.07
C GLU A 27 -11.98 13.90 9.75
N THR A 28 -10.68 13.63 9.57
CA THR A 28 -10.18 12.98 8.36
C THR A 28 -10.73 11.56 8.20
N VAL A 29 -10.90 10.81 9.30
CA VAL A 29 -11.56 9.49 9.26
C VAL A 29 -12.99 9.63 8.73
N GLY A 30 -13.77 10.55 9.29
CA GLY A 30 -15.14 10.84 8.86
C GLY A 30 -15.23 11.25 7.39
N LYS A 31 -14.32 12.15 6.94
CA LYS A 31 -14.25 12.58 5.53
C LYS A 31 -13.99 11.40 4.59
N ARG A 32 -13.03 10.52 4.92
CA ARG A 32 -12.72 9.34 4.10
C ARG A 32 -13.90 8.40 3.97
N LEU A 33 -14.64 8.16 5.07
CA LEU A 33 -15.88 7.38 5.04
C LEU A 33 -16.98 8.06 4.23
N ALA A 34 -17.14 9.38 4.36
CA ALA A 34 -18.10 10.14 3.57
C ALA A 34 -17.77 10.10 2.07
N TYR A 35 -16.50 10.10 1.68
CA TYR A 35 -16.08 9.98 0.28
C TYR A 35 -16.47 8.63 -0.34
N TRP A 36 -16.43 7.53 0.43
CA TRP A 36 -16.97 6.24 -0.03
C TRP A 36 -18.45 6.36 -0.37
N ALA A 37 -19.26 6.91 0.54
CA ALA A 37 -20.70 7.08 0.31
C ALA A 37 -20.98 8.01 -0.88
N LEU A 38 -20.30 9.17 -0.95
CA LEU A 38 -20.47 10.13 -2.05
C LEU A 38 -20.20 9.48 -3.41
N SER A 39 -19.17 8.65 -3.52
CA SER A 39 -18.80 8.03 -4.80
C SER A 39 -19.60 6.78 -5.13
N GLU A 40 -19.76 5.83 -4.20
CA GLU A 40 -20.43 4.54 -4.47
C GLU A 40 -21.96 4.63 -4.36
N THR A 41 -22.50 5.49 -3.50
CA THR A 41 -23.95 5.61 -3.27
C THR A 41 -24.55 6.79 -4.01
N TYR A 42 -23.91 7.96 -3.96
CA TYR A 42 -24.45 9.19 -4.57
C TYR A 42 -23.90 9.50 -5.96
N GLY A 43 -23.06 8.62 -6.52
CA GLY A 43 -22.54 8.72 -7.89
C GLY A 43 -21.66 9.94 -8.15
N LYS A 44 -21.11 10.59 -7.11
CA LYS A 44 -20.22 11.75 -7.26
C LYS A 44 -18.86 11.31 -7.80
N LYS A 45 -18.48 11.90 -8.93
CA LYS A 45 -17.23 11.61 -9.65
C LYS A 45 -16.12 12.59 -9.24
N GLY A 46 -14.88 12.19 -9.49
CA GLY A 46 -13.69 13.02 -9.27
C GLY A 46 -13.15 13.03 -7.83
N ILE A 47 -13.80 12.30 -6.91
CA ILE A 47 -13.36 12.16 -5.52
C ILE A 47 -12.45 10.93 -5.42
N GLY A 48 -11.30 11.08 -4.77
CA GLY A 48 -10.47 9.94 -4.36
C GLY A 48 -10.96 9.37 -3.05
N TYR A 49 -11.35 8.09 -3.05
CA TYR A 49 -11.91 7.42 -1.87
C TYR A 49 -11.34 6.02 -1.65
N LYS A 50 -11.10 5.27 -2.74
CA LYS A 50 -10.48 3.94 -2.64
C LYS A 50 -8.97 4.07 -2.36
N PRO A 51 -8.46 3.38 -1.34
CA PRO A 51 -7.02 3.30 -1.15
C PRO A 51 -6.40 2.44 -2.26
N PRO A 52 -5.15 2.72 -2.67
CA PRO A 52 -4.37 1.75 -3.41
C PRO A 52 -4.28 0.45 -2.61
N VAL A 53 -4.47 -0.68 -3.28
CA VAL A 53 -4.41 -2.01 -2.66
C VAL A 53 -3.63 -2.95 -3.56
N TYR A 54 -2.91 -3.89 -2.96
CA TYR A 54 -2.13 -4.87 -3.70
C TYR A 54 -2.98 -5.58 -4.76
N LYS A 55 -2.39 -5.77 -5.96
CA LYS A 55 -3.01 -6.50 -7.06
C LYS A 55 -2.19 -7.73 -7.45
N SER A 56 -0.91 -7.54 -7.76
CA SER A 56 0.00 -8.62 -8.17
C SER A 56 1.46 -8.27 -7.88
N MET A 57 2.30 -9.29 -7.82
CA MET A 57 3.75 -9.18 -7.66
C MET A 57 4.44 -10.08 -8.68
N GLU A 58 5.50 -9.55 -9.29
CA GLU A 58 6.37 -10.26 -10.21
C GLU A 58 7.81 -10.08 -9.75
N ILE A 59 8.64 -11.13 -9.89
CA ILE A 59 10.07 -11.05 -9.57
C ILE A 59 10.85 -10.85 -10.86
N ILE A 60 11.62 -9.76 -10.94
CA ILE A 60 12.46 -9.41 -12.08
C ILE A 60 13.90 -9.30 -11.59
N GLY A 61 14.71 -10.34 -11.86
CA GLY A 61 16.04 -10.45 -11.28
C GLY A 61 15.99 -10.53 -9.76
N ASN A 62 16.63 -9.59 -9.07
CA ASN A 62 16.63 -9.47 -7.61
C ASN A 62 15.61 -8.45 -7.07
N LYS A 63 14.65 -8.01 -7.90
CA LYS A 63 13.66 -7.00 -7.53
C LYS A 63 12.25 -7.57 -7.55
N ALA A 64 11.42 -7.15 -6.61
CA ALA A 64 9.99 -7.38 -6.63
C ALA A 64 9.29 -6.18 -7.28
N SER A 65 8.56 -6.42 -8.37
CA SER A 65 7.73 -5.45 -9.09
C SER A 65 6.27 -5.67 -8.71
N ILE A 66 5.65 -4.69 -8.05
CA ILE A 66 4.32 -4.80 -7.44
C ILE A 66 3.35 -3.85 -8.15
N ASP A 67 2.22 -4.39 -8.58
CA ASP A 67 1.09 -3.65 -9.15
C ASP A 67 -0.01 -3.47 -8.09
N PHE A 68 -0.77 -2.38 -8.21
CA PHE A 68 -1.85 -2.03 -7.29
C PHE A 68 -3.15 -1.70 -8.03
N GLU A 69 -4.28 -1.98 -7.40
CA GLU A 69 -5.57 -1.44 -7.83
C GLU A 69 -5.74 0.00 -7.30
N ASN A 70 -6.78 0.70 -7.77
CA ASN A 70 -7.19 2.03 -7.30
C ASN A 70 -6.14 3.16 -7.44
N MET A 71 -5.19 3.00 -8.36
CA MET A 71 -4.15 3.99 -8.64
C MET A 71 -4.23 4.53 -10.08
N ARG A 72 -5.42 4.93 -10.55
CA ARG A 72 -5.64 5.41 -11.93
C ARG A 72 -4.60 6.44 -12.40
N TYR A 73 -4.20 7.34 -11.50
CA TYR A 73 -3.23 8.40 -11.76
C TYR A 73 -1.83 8.11 -11.19
N GLY A 74 -1.60 6.88 -10.74
CA GLY A 74 -0.36 6.43 -10.12
C GLY A 74 -0.29 6.67 -8.62
N LEU A 75 0.91 6.40 -8.09
CA LEU A 75 1.28 6.58 -6.68
C LEU A 75 2.18 7.81 -6.52
N THR A 76 2.29 8.28 -5.28
CA THR A 76 3.10 9.43 -4.87
C THR A 76 3.72 9.15 -3.49
N PRO A 77 4.88 9.75 -3.12
CA PRO A 77 5.71 10.66 -3.92
C PRO A 77 6.50 9.94 -5.02
N GLN A 78 6.55 10.57 -6.20
CA GLN A 78 7.45 10.17 -7.28
C GLN A 78 8.85 10.73 -7.04
N TRP A 79 9.87 10.08 -7.62
CA TRP A 79 11.28 10.53 -7.55
C TRP A 79 11.86 10.60 -6.12
N LYS A 80 11.28 9.85 -5.17
CA LYS A 80 11.77 9.75 -3.79
C LYS A 80 11.88 8.30 -3.39
N LYS A 81 12.84 8.02 -2.50
CA LYS A 81 12.91 6.75 -1.81
C LYS A 81 11.73 6.63 -0.85
N LEU A 82 11.10 5.47 -0.84
CA LEU A 82 9.95 5.16 -0.01
C LEU A 82 10.37 4.27 1.15
N SER A 83 9.75 4.48 2.31
CA SER A 83 10.07 3.79 3.56
C SER A 83 8.97 2.80 3.95
N GLY A 84 9.24 1.97 4.96
CA GLY A 84 8.26 1.02 5.49
C GLY A 84 8.16 -0.31 4.74
N PHE A 85 9.10 -0.58 3.81
CA PHE A 85 9.19 -1.84 3.07
C PHE A 85 10.23 -2.77 3.68
N GLU A 86 9.90 -4.06 3.70
CA GLU A 86 10.81 -5.14 4.05
C GLU A 86 10.67 -6.28 3.04
N ILE A 87 11.78 -6.93 2.71
CA ILE A 87 11.88 -7.99 1.69
C ILE A 87 12.62 -9.19 2.25
N ALA A 88 12.21 -10.39 1.88
CA ALA A 88 12.83 -11.63 2.32
C ALA A 88 13.14 -12.56 1.15
N GLY A 89 14.24 -13.32 1.31
CA GLY A 89 14.60 -14.42 0.43
C GLY A 89 14.00 -15.74 0.90
N SER A 90 14.50 -16.85 0.38
CA SER A 90 14.06 -18.21 0.73
C SER A 90 14.26 -18.55 2.21
N ASP A 91 15.18 -17.88 2.90
CA ASP A 91 15.39 -17.95 4.35
C ASP A 91 14.22 -17.39 5.18
N LYS A 92 13.31 -16.63 4.54
CA LYS A 92 12.18 -15.92 5.15
C LYS A 92 12.58 -14.92 6.23
N LEU A 93 13.84 -14.52 6.26
CA LEU A 93 14.31 -13.42 7.10
C LEU A 93 14.02 -12.11 6.37
N PHE A 94 13.30 -11.21 7.04
CA PHE A 94 12.90 -9.93 6.45
C PHE A 94 13.96 -8.88 6.75
N TYR A 95 14.47 -8.26 5.69
CA TYR A 95 15.43 -7.17 5.73
C TYR A 95 14.75 -5.86 5.28
N PRO A 96 15.17 -4.70 5.80
CA PRO A 96 14.74 -3.41 5.27
C PRO A 96 15.00 -3.33 3.77
N ALA A 97 14.03 -2.81 3.01
CA ALA A 97 14.13 -2.76 1.55
C ALA A 97 14.13 -1.31 1.04
N GLU A 98 14.85 -1.09 -0.06
CA GLU A 98 14.67 0.11 -0.86
C GLU A 98 13.42 -0.04 -1.72
N ALA A 99 12.64 1.04 -1.84
CA ALA A 99 11.43 1.07 -2.63
C ALA A 99 11.32 2.38 -3.42
N GLU A 100 10.90 2.26 -4.68
CA GLU A 100 10.67 3.38 -5.60
C GLU A 100 9.54 3.09 -6.57
N ILE A 101 8.95 4.14 -7.15
CA ILE A 101 7.92 4.02 -8.18
C ILE A 101 8.63 4.09 -9.55
N ASP A 102 8.52 3.02 -10.34
CA ASP A 102 8.92 3.07 -11.74
C ASP A 102 7.90 3.89 -12.52
N LEU A 103 8.34 4.99 -13.13
CA LEU A 103 7.47 5.95 -13.80
C LEU A 103 7.01 5.51 -15.19
N LYS A 104 7.71 4.54 -15.80
CA LYS A 104 7.29 3.96 -17.08
C LYS A 104 6.13 2.98 -16.86
N THR A 105 6.28 2.10 -15.87
CA THR A 105 5.29 1.04 -15.60
C THR A 105 4.26 1.40 -14.54
N LYS A 106 4.51 2.45 -13.75
CA LYS A 106 3.74 2.87 -12.55
C LYS A 106 3.70 1.82 -11.44
N LYS A 107 4.55 0.78 -11.52
CA LYS A 107 4.67 -0.26 -10.49
C LYS A 107 5.63 0.18 -9.39
N MET A 108 5.45 -0.39 -8.20
CA MET A 108 6.41 -0.26 -7.11
C MET A 108 7.53 -1.27 -7.31
N ILE A 109 8.77 -0.82 -7.24
CA ILE A 109 9.95 -1.66 -7.29
C ILE A 109 10.55 -1.73 -5.89
N VAL A 110 10.64 -2.94 -5.34
CA VAL A 110 11.17 -3.18 -3.99
C VAL A 110 12.35 -4.15 -4.07
N PHE A 111 13.48 -3.80 -3.45
CA PHE A 111 14.68 -4.62 -3.50
C PHE A 111 15.60 -4.42 -2.29
N ASN A 112 16.47 -5.40 -2.07
CA ASN A 112 17.61 -5.30 -1.15
C ASN A 112 18.80 -6.03 -1.80
N LYS A 113 19.99 -5.42 -1.76
CA LYS A 113 21.22 -5.97 -2.37
C LYS A 113 21.63 -7.35 -1.83
N ASP A 114 21.30 -7.63 -0.57
CA ASP A 114 21.63 -8.86 0.14
C ASP A 114 20.56 -9.95 -0.09
N VAL A 115 19.45 -9.62 -0.75
CA VAL A 115 18.37 -10.55 -1.10
C VAL A 115 18.37 -10.82 -2.60
N ALA A 116 19.11 -11.85 -3.02
CA ALA A 116 19.27 -12.19 -4.44
C ALA A 116 18.00 -12.75 -5.10
N GLN A 117 17.17 -13.49 -4.35
CA GLN A 117 15.95 -14.13 -4.84
C GLN A 117 14.77 -13.79 -3.92
N PRO A 118 14.08 -12.67 -4.13
CA PRO A 118 12.95 -12.29 -3.29
C PRO A 118 11.79 -13.27 -3.40
N VAL A 119 11.26 -13.68 -2.25
CA VAL A 119 10.05 -14.53 -2.16
C VAL A 119 8.95 -13.89 -1.34
N ALA A 120 9.23 -12.84 -0.58
CA ALA A 120 8.21 -12.14 0.20
C ALA A 120 8.52 -10.65 0.29
N VAL A 121 7.46 -9.84 0.30
CA VAL A 121 7.53 -8.39 0.51
C VAL A 121 6.42 -7.99 1.46
N ARG A 122 6.73 -7.13 2.41
CA ARG A 122 5.74 -6.50 3.27
C ARG A 122 5.93 -4.99 3.31
N TYR A 123 4.82 -4.29 3.42
CA TYR A 123 4.77 -2.84 3.57
C TYR A 123 3.95 -2.52 4.81
N ALA A 124 4.45 -1.59 5.62
CA ALA A 124 3.75 -1.07 6.79
C ALA A 124 3.34 -2.17 7.81
N TYR A 125 4.15 -3.23 7.92
CA TYR A 125 3.85 -4.39 8.76
C TYR A 125 4.43 -4.26 10.18
N LYS A 126 4.02 -3.19 10.87
CA LYS A 126 4.44 -2.84 12.25
C LYS A 126 3.26 -2.25 13.02
N ASN A 127 3.35 -2.24 14.35
CA ASN A 127 2.30 -1.67 15.22
C ASN A 127 2.05 -0.20 14.91
N TYR A 128 3.11 0.55 14.61
CA TYR A 128 3.03 1.91 14.10
C TYR A 128 4.02 2.07 12.95
N THR A 129 3.61 2.82 11.94
CA THR A 129 4.45 3.23 10.82
C THR A 129 3.87 4.50 10.22
N GLU A 130 4.74 5.37 9.76
CA GLU A 130 4.32 6.48 8.91
C GLU A 130 4.02 5.94 7.51
N ALA A 131 2.92 6.39 6.92
CA ALA A 131 2.62 6.07 5.52
C ALA A 131 3.59 6.84 4.61
N SER A 132 4.30 6.12 3.75
CA SER A 132 5.24 6.72 2.79
C SER A 132 4.67 6.79 1.38
N VAL A 133 3.65 5.98 1.09
CA VAL A 133 3.06 5.84 -0.24
C VAL A 133 1.58 6.19 -0.22
N PHE A 134 1.16 7.00 -1.19
CA PHE A 134 -0.20 7.48 -1.32
C PHE A 134 -0.67 7.38 -2.76
N SER A 135 -1.99 7.39 -2.95
CA SER A 135 -2.57 7.80 -4.23
C SER A 135 -2.36 9.30 -4.45
N VAL A 136 -2.52 9.76 -5.68
CA VAL A 136 -2.50 11.21 -5.99
C VAL A 136 -3.56 12.02 -5.23
N TYR A 137 -4.59 11.34 -4.68
CA TYR A 137 -5.64 11.96 -3.87
C TYR A 137 -5.28 12.08 -2.39
N GLY A 138 -4.07 11.68 -1.98
CA GLY A 138 -3.63 11.72 -0.58
C GLY A 138 -4.24 10.62 0.29
N ILE A 139 -4.71 9.52 -0.32
CA ILE A 139 -5.13 8.33 0.43
C ILE A 139 -3.93 7.37 0.53
N PRO A 140 -3.50 6.96 1.74
CA PRO A 140 -2.34 6.10 1.88
C PRO A 140 -2.59 4.71 1.29
N LEU A 141 -1.52 4.10 0.80
CA LEU A 141 -1.47 2.72 0.35
C LEU A 141 -1.80 1.78 1.52
N ALA A 142 -2.63 0.77 1.27
CA ALA A 142 -2.94 -0.27 2.26
C ALA A 142 -1.68 -1.06 2.66
N PRO A 143 -1.51 -1.40 3.96
CA PRO A 143 -0.49 -2.36 4.37
C PRO A 143 -0.68 -3.70 3.68
N PHE A 144 0.42 -4.42 3.47
CA PHE A 144 0.36 -5.77 2.93
C PHE A 144 1.52 -6.62 3.46
N ASN A 145 1.31 -7.93 3.46
CA ASN A 145 2.32 -8.94 3.70
C ASN A 145 2.10 -10.05 2.67
N LEU A 146 3.04 -10.20 1.74
CA LEU A 146 2.89 -11.03 0.54
C LEU A 146 3.99 -12.07 0.49
N SER A 147 3.64 -13.25 0.01
CA SER A 147 4.59 -14.32 -0.31
C SER A 147 4.34 -14.82 -1.73
N SER A 148 5.40 -15.05 -2.50
CA SER A 148 5.35 -15.61 -3.86
C SER A 148 5.04 -17.10 -3.89
N THR A 149 4.99 -17.77 -2.73
CA THR A 149 4.54 -19.16 -2.65
C THR A 149 3.10 -19.26 -3.13
N LYS A 150 2.88 -20.08 -4.16
CA LYS A 150 1.55 -20.46 -4.65
C LYS A 150 0.66 -20.77 -3.45
N LYS A 151 -0.55 -20.19 -3.42
CA LYS A 151 -1.60 -20.64 -2.50
C LYS A 151 -1.68 -22.16 -2.65
N ARG A 152 -1.54 -22.88 -1.55
CA ARG A 152 -1.96 -24.29 -1.52
C ARG A 152 -3.46 -24.27 -1.77
N GLU A 153 -3.88 -24.94 -2.84
CA GLU A 153 -5.27 -25.30 -3.09
C GLU A 153 -5.80 -26.19 -1.97
#